data_AF-A0A3G9J1R4-F1
#
_entry.id   AF-A0A3G9J1R4-F1
#
_cell.length_a   1.000
_cell.length_b   1.000
_cell.length_c   1.000
_cell.angle_alpha   90.00
_cell.angle_beta   90.00
_cell.angle_gamma   90.00
#
_symmetry.space_group_name_H-M   'P 1'
#
loop_
_entity.id
_entity.type
_entity.pdbx_description
1 polymer ?
#
loop_
_entity_poly.entity_id
_entity_poly.type
_entity_poly.pdbx_seq_one_letter_code
_entity_poly.pdbx_strand_id
1 'polypeptide(L)' 'MVNKRHKLIECRESKGSRDLVSSELEISKVYLRMIETGALKPGRDLMFRFSKYFEQPLEVIFPDMFGDDWSV' A
#
# COMPACT_ATOMS: atom_id res chain seq x y z
N MET A 1 13.19 9.87 -8.42
CA MET A 1 12.36 8.89 -9.17
C MET A 1 11.37 8.30 -8.18
N VAL A 2 10.11 8.16 -8.57
CA VAL A 2 9.11 7.57 -7.67
C VAL A 2 9.26 6.05 -7.73
N ASN A 3 9.57 5.42 -6.60
CA ASN A 3 9.73 3.97 -6.54
C ASN A 3 8.37 3.29 -6.40
N LYS A 4 8.10 2.31 -7.27
CA LYS A 4 6.90 1.48 -7.17
C LYS A 4 6.97 0.64 -5.90
N ARG A 5 5.85 0.55 -5.17
CA ARG A 5 5.69 -0.33 -4.01
C ARG A 5 5.40 -1.75 -4.47
N HIS A 6 6.45 -2.45 -4.86
CA HIS A 6 6.36 -3.80 -5.41
C HIS A 6 5.59 -4.77 -4.50
N LYS A 7 5.81 -4.69 -3.18
CA LYS A 7 5.10 -5.53 -2.21
C LYS A 7 3.60 -5.25 -2.13
N LEU A 8 3.19 -3.98 -2.17
CA LEU A 8 1.77 -3.64 -2.27
C LEU A 8 1.14 -4.16 -3.57
N ILE A 9 1.84 -4.04 -4.70
CA ILE A 9 1.36 -4.52 -5.99
C ILE A 9 1.20 -6.05 -5.98
N GLU A 10 2.19 -6.76 -5.44
CA GLU A 10 2.17 -8.22 -5.28
C GLU A 10 0.97 -8.67 -4.42
N CYS A 11 0.75 -8.02 -3.28
CA CYS A 11 -0.41 -8.30 -2.41
C CYS A 11 -1.74 -8.02 -3.11
N ARG A 12 -1.83 -6.94 -3.90
CA ARG A 12 -3.02 -6.67 -4.69
C ARG A 12 -3.25 -7.75 -5.75
N GLU A 13 -2.22 -8.16 -6.46
CA GLU A 13 -2.32 -9.17 -7.53
C GLU A 13 -2.75 -10.55 -7.02
N SER A 14 -2.34 -10.91 -5.80
CA SER A 14 -2.79 -12.15 -5.16
C SER A 14 -4.25 -12.11 -4.73
N LYS A 15 -4.82 -10.92 -4.44
CA LYS A 15 -6.24 -10.74 -4.12
C LYS A 15 -7.12 -10.56 -5.36
N GLY A 16 -6.65 -9.82 -6.37
CA GLY A 16 -7.36 -9.67 -7.64
C GLY A 16 -7.12 -8.34 -8.37
N SER A 17 -8.16 -7.91 -9.11
CA SER A 17 -8.08 -6.69 -9.90
C SER A 17 -7.99 -5.45 -9.01
N ARG A 18 -7.45 -4.37 -9.57
CA ARG A 18 -7.36 -3.09 -8.85
C ARG A 18 -8.73 -2.50 -8.55
N ASP A 19 -9.72 -2.74 -9.41
CA ASP A 19 -11.11 -2.32 -9.16
C ASP A 19 -11.66 -3.02 -7.92
N LEU A 20 -11.53 -4.36 -7.85
CA LEU A 20 -11.96 -5.17 -6.70
C LEU A 20 -11.30 -4.68 -5.41
N VAL A 21 -9.98 -4.65 -5.37
CA VAL A 21 -9.23 -4.29 -4.16
C VAL A 21 -9.51 -2.85 -3.74
N SER A 22 -9.65 -1.91 -4.68
CA SER A 22 -10.00 -0.53 -4.34
C SER A 22 -11.41 -0.41 -3.75
N SER A 23 -12.37 -1.18 -4.27
CA SER A 23 -13.74 -1.23 -3.75
C SER A 23 -13.77 -1.81 -2.33
N GLU A 24 -13.06 -2.90 -2.07
CA GLU A 24 -13.03 -3.56 -0.75
C GLU A 24 -12.27 -2.72 0.30
N LEU A 25 -11.33 -1.89 -0.14
CA LEU A 25 -10.64 -0.92 0.70
C LEU A 25 -11.34 0.45 0.72
N GLU A 26 -12.52 0.59 0.13
CA GLU A 26 -13.31 1.83 0.12
C GLU A 26 -12.49 3.06 -0.32
N ILE A 27 -11.68 2.90 -1.37
CA ILE A 27 -10.88 3.96 -1.99
C ILE A 27 -11.06 3.95 -3.51
N SER A 28 -10.72 5.05 -4.18
CA SER A 28 -10.76 5.06 -5.64
C SER A 28 -9.63 4.21 -6.24
N LYS A 29 -9.90 3.56 -7.38
CA LYS A 29 -8.89 2.85 -8.19
C LYS A 29 -7.68 3.71 -8.52
N VAL A 30 -7.92 4.99 -8.84
CA VAL A 30 -6.87 5.97 -9.15
C VAL A 30 -6.01 6.21 -7.92
N TYR A 31 -6.62 6.38 -6.74
CA TYR A 31 -5.87 6.59 -5.50
C TYR A 31 -5.01 5.37 -5.15
N LEU A 32 -5.56 4.14 -5.26
CA LEU A 32 -4.79 2.90 -5.10
C LEU A 32 -3.60 2.85 -6.07
N ARG A 33 -3.80 3.17 -7.35
CA ARG A 33 -2.71 3.23 -8.35
C ARG A 33 -1.63 4.23 -7.94
N MET A 34 -2.00 5.43 -7.49
CA MET A 34 -1.03 6.45 -7.07
C MET A 34 -0.23 6.01 -5.84
N ILE A 35 -0.86 5.27 -4.91
CA ILE A 35 -0.15 4.66 -3.79
C ILE A 35 0.82 3.58 -4.28
N GLU A 36 0.40 2.67 -5.15
CA GLU A 36 1.28 1.62 -5.67
C GLU A 36 2.47 2.14 -6.46
N THR A 37 2.30 3.24 -7.21
CA THR A 37 3.41 3.85 -7.93
C THR A 37 4.28 4.75 -7.05
N GLY A 38 3.95 4.89 -5.76
CA GLY A 38 4.64 5.77 -4.81
C GLY A 38 4.34 7.26 -4.97
N ALA A 39 3.43 7.63 -5.89
CA ALA A 39 3.08 9.03 -6.17
C ALA A 39 2.32 9.69 -5.01
N LEU A 40 1.62 8.88 -4.21
CA LEU A 40 1.00 9.28 -2.96
C LEU A 40 1.40 8.35 -1.82
N LYS A 41 1.45 8.91 -0.61
CA LYS A 41 1.58 8.17 0.63
C LYS A 41 0.18 8.00 1.25
N PRO A 42 -0.24 6.78 1.61
CA PRO A 42 -1.49 6.59 2.31
C PRO A 42 -1.41 7.18 3.72
N GLY A 43 -2.54 7.65 4.25
CA GLY A 43 -2.64 8.01 5.66
C GLY A 43 -2.56 6.79 6.58
N ARG A 44 -2.30 7.01 7.87
CA ARG A 44 -2.14 5.94 8.88
C ARG A 44 -3.33 4.97 8.95
N ASP A 45 -4.56 5.49 8.95
CA ASP A 45 -5.76 4.64 8.98
C ASP A 45 -5.83 3.69 7.77
N LEU A 46 -5.63 4.24 6.57
CA LEU A 46 -5.64 3.46 5.34
C LEU A 46 -4.51 2.42 5.33
N MET A 47 -3.32 2.75 5.86
CA MET A 47 -2.24 1.78 6.03
C MET A 47 -2.69 0.58 6.89
N PHE A 48 -3.35 0.82 8.03
CA PHE A 48 -3.89 -0.28 8.84
C PHE A 48 -4.97 -1.08 8.12
N ARG A 49 -5.83 -0.43 7.32
CA ARG A 49 -6.82 -1.15 6.49
C ARG A 49 -6.14 -2.06 5.47
N PHE A 50 -5.07 -1.59 4.82
CA PHE A 50 -4.26 -2.43 3.94
C PHE A 50 -3.63 -3.63 4.68
N SER A 51 -3.04 -3.41 5.86
CA SER A 51 -2.43 -4.48 6.65
C SER A 51 -3.44 -5.55 7.05
N LYS A 52 -4.62 -5.14 7.53
CA LYS A 52 -5.71 -6.07 7.87
C LYS A 52 -6.24 -6.82 6.66
N TYR A 53 -6.44 -6.13 5.53
CA TYR A 53 -6.99 -6.71 4.31
C TYR A 53 -6.04 -7.72 3.65
N PHE A 54 -4.74 -7.45 3.66
CA PHE A 54 -3.72 -8.34 3.10
C PHE A 54 -3.16 -9.34 4.11
N GLU A 55 -3.46 -9.20 5.40
CA GLU A 55 -2.88 -9.99 6.49
C GLU A 55 -1.34 -9.95 6.47
N GLN A 56 -0.78 -8.75 6.21
CA GLN A 56 0.66 -8.52 6.15
C GLN A 56 1.07 -7.36 7.06
N PRO A 57 2.27 -7.39 7.67
CA PRO A 57 2.81 -6.27 8.43
C PRO A 57 2.95 -5.00 7.57
N LEU A 58 2.84 -3.83 8.21
CA LEU A 58 2.92 -2.54 7.52
C LEU A 58 4.28 -2.32 6.86
N GLU A 59 5.33 -2.78 7.52
CA GLU A 59 6.72 -2.70 7.11
C GLU A 59 6.98 -3.53 5.85
N VAL A 60 6.21 -4.61 5.65
CA VAL A 60 6.28 -5.45 4.46
C VAL A 60 5.55 -4.78 3.29
N ILE A 61 4.36 -4.22 3.53
CA ILE A 61 3.55 -3.58 2.49
C ILE A 61 4.16 -2.23 2.04
N PHE A 62 4.66 -1.46 3.00
CA PHE A 62 5.14 -0.08 2.83
C PHE A 62 6.58 0.12 3.35
N PRO A 63 7.59 -0.65 2.90
CA PRO A 63 8.94 -0.59 3.45
C PRO A 63 9.57 0.80 3.35
N ASP A 64 9.20 1.59 2.34
CA ASP A 64 9.66 2.97 2.14
C ASP A 64 9.19 3.95 3.22
N MET A 65 8.20 3.57 4.01
CA MET A 65 7.62 4.40 5.07
C MET A 65 8.26 4.14 6.44
N PHE A 66 9.15 3.14 6.54
CA PHE A 66 9.76 2.70 7.80
C PHE A 66 11.31 2.69 7.78
N GLY A 67 11.94 3.21 6.72
CA GLY A 67 13.40 3.15 6.53
C GLY A 67 14.22 4.24 7.24
N ASP A 68 15.17 3.76 8.06
CA ASP A 68 16.51 4.25 8.45
C ASP A 68 16.74 5.69 8.99
N ASP A 69 15.85 6.23 9.82
CA ASP A 69 16.25 7.33 10.73
C ASP A 69 15.70 7.17 12.15
N TRP A 70 15.94 5.99 12.73
CA TRP A 70 15.89 5.79 14.19
C TRP A 70 17.28 5.99 14.80
N SER A 71 18.02 6.97 14.30
CA SER A 71 19.23 7.49 14.94
C SER A 71 18.81 8.28 16.20
N VAL A 72 18.33 7.57 17.23
CA VAL A 72 18.25 8.10 18.59
C VAL A 72 19.58 7.91 19.30
#